data_AF-A0A1N6KR47-F1
#
_entry.id   AF-A0A1N6KR47-F1
#
_cell.length_a   1.000
_cell.length_b   1.000
_cell.length_c   1.000
_cell.angle_alpha   90.00
_cell.angle_beta   90.00
_cell.angle_gamma   90.00
#
_symmetry.space_group_name_H-M   'P 1'
#
loop_
_entity.id
_entity.type
_entity.pdbx_description
1 polymer ?
#
loop_
_entity_poly.entity_id
_entity_poly.type
_entity_poly.pdbx_seq_one_letter_code
_entity_poly.pdbx_strand_id
1 'polypeptide(L)'
;MYSVAKDDFAANTNKCNKFVFDVAVEAGVTPPPKVSMYLIFSRPPTAGEWADPKVAISGWDVVTSPLPGDVVAEAHRYADATGHVGIVVGPNLTVSASALVGGVIVENDWGFRTDQTPTFRRYTR
;
A
#
# COMPACT_ATOMS: atom_id res chain seq x y z
N MET A 1 4.41 6.03 -12.93
CA MET A 1 5.69 6.18 -13.65
C MET A 1 6.80 6.56 -12.69
N TYR A 2 7.90 5.80 -12.69
CA TYR A 2 9.04 5.99 -11.77
C TYR A 2 9.77 7.33 -11.98
N SER A 3 10.04 7.70 -13.24
CA SER A 3 10.83 8.88 -13.62
C SER A 3 10.08 10.23 -13.49
N VAL A 4 8.82 10.21 -13.05
CA VAL A 4 7.96 11.39 -13.00
C VAL A 4 7.61 11.70 -11.54
N ALA A 5 7.68 12.97 -11.16
CA ALA A 5 7.22 13.45 -9.85
C ALA A 5 5.68 13.47 -9.81
N LYS A 6 5.10 13.22 -8.64
CA LYS A 6 3.66 13.26 -8.43
C LYS A 6 3.35 13.75 -7.02
N ASP A 7 2.70 14.91 -6.93
CA ASP A 7 2.37 15.56 -5.66
C ASP A 7 3.64 15.65 -4.78
N ASP A 8 3.58 15.15 -3.54
CA ASP A 8 4.72 15.16 -2.62
C ASP A 8 5.79 14.07 -2.89
N PHE A 9 5.61 13.25 -3.94
CA PHE A 9 6.55 12.18 -4.30
C PHE A 9 7.46 12.63 -5.46
N ALA A 10 8.76 12.75 -5.17
CA ALA A 10 9.77 13.14 -6.17
C ALA A 10 9.87 12.17 -7.37
N ALA A 11 10.49 12.63 -8.45
CA ALA A 11 10.90 11.74 -9.54
C ALA A 11 11.94 10.72 -9.05
N ASN A 12 12.00 9.56 -9.71
CA ASN A 12 12.92 8.45 -9.38
C ASN A 12 12.71 7.87 -7.97
N THR A 13 11.46 7.83 -7.52
CA THR A 13 11.04 7.15 -6.30
C THR A 13 9.92 6.17 -6.60
N ASN A 14 9.89 5.05 -5.85
CA ASN A 14 8.79 4.10 -5.89
C ASN A 14 7.52 4.72 -5.30
N LYS A 15 6.39 4.49 -5.97
CA LYS A 15 5.09 5.14 -5.67
C LYS A 15 3.97 4.15 -5.40
N CYS A 16 4.30 2.93 -4.96
CA CYS A 16 3.31 1.90 -4.63
C CYS A 16 2.33 2.36 -3.54
N ASN A 17 2.82 2.96 -2.47
CA ASN A 17 1.95 3.50 -1.40
C ASN A 17 1.15 4.73 -1.84
N LYS A 18 1.70 5.58 -2.74
CA LYS A 18 0.96 6.71 -3.31
C LYS A 18 -0.21 6.25 -4.17
N PHE A 19 -0.01 5.21 -4.97
CA PHE A 19 -1.10 4.60 -5.74
C PHE A 19 -2.24 4.13 -4.82
N VAL A 20 -1.92 3.37 -3.76
CA VAL A 20 -2.93 2.88 -2.81
C VAL A 20 -3.63 4.03 -2.08
N PHE A 21 -2.88 5.07 -1.68
CA PHE A 21 -3.46 6.26 -1.05
C PHE A 21 -4.44 6.98 -1.98
N ASP A 22 -4.07 7.19 -3.24
CA ASP A 22 -4.92 7.90 -4.21
C ASP A 22 -6.20 7.13 -4.51
N VAL A 23 -6.11 5.82 -4.72
CA VAL A 23 -7.29 4.97 -4.94
C VAL A 23 -8.22 4.98 -3.72
N ALA A 24 -7.67 4.92 -2.50
CA ALA A 24 -8.49 4.98 -1.29
C ALA A 24 -9.24 6.32 -1.17
N VAL A 25 -8.56 7.45 -1.44
CA VAL A 25 -9.17 8.78 -1.43
C VAL A 25 -10.23 8.90 -2.52
N GLU A 26 -9.95 8.44 -3.74
CA GLU A 26 -10.89 8.46 -4.86
C GLU A 26 -12.12 7.57 -4.60
N ALA A 27 -11.95 6.45 -3.90
CA ALA A 27 -13.03 5.58 -3.45
C ALA A 27 -13.86 6.15 -2.27
N GLY A 28 -13.50 7.32 -1.74
CA GLY A 28 -14.27 8.02 -0.70
C GLY A 28 -13.87 7.68 0.75
N VAL A 29 -12.75 7.00 0.98
CA VAL A 29 -12.26 6.68 2.34
C VAL A 29 -12.02 7.95 3.15
N THR A 30 -12.76 8.11 4.25
CA THR A 30 -12.72 9.29 5.11
C THR A 30 -12.60 8.91 6.59
N PRO A 31 -11.57 9.38 7.32
CA PRO A 31 -10.46 10.19 6.83
C PRO A 31 -9.50 9.38 5.93
N PRO A 32 -8.71 10.03 5.05
CA PRO A 32 -7.70 9.35 4.25
C PRO A 32 -6.76 8.47 5.09
N PRO A 33 -6.24 7.36 4.54
CA PRO A 33 -5.32 6.49 5.25
C PRO A 33 -4.12 7.29 5.77
N LYS A 34 -3.88 7.23 7.08
CA LYS A 34 -2.81 8.00 7.70
C LYS A 34 -2.18 7.24 8.86
N VAL A 35 -0.87 7.43 9.00
CA VAL A 35 -0.12 7.12 10.21
C VAL A 35 0.21 8.44 10.91
N SER A 36 0.01 8.50 12.21
CA SER A 36 0.35 9.68 13.02
C SER A 36 1.81 9.59 13.44
N MET A 37 2.59 10.62 13.13
CA MET A 37 3.99 10.75 13.53
C MET A 37 4.11 11.95 14.47
N TYR A 38 4.19 11.69 15.78
CA TYR A 38 4.04 12.70 16.83
C TYR A 38 2.66 13.40 16.80
N LEU A 39 2.31 14.15 17.86
CA LEU A 39 0.94 14.66 18.08
C LEU A 39 0.41 15.63 16.99
N ILE A 40 1.23 16.09 16.04
CA ILE A 40 0.89 17.17 15.12
C ILE A 40 1.16 16.88 13.63
N PHE A 41 1.75 15.74 13.26
CA PHE A 41 2.02 15.42 11.86
C PHE A 41 1.40 14.06 11.48
N SER A 42 0.69 14.04 10.35
CA SER A 42 0.18 12.80 9.76
C SER A 42 0.58 12.72 8.30
N ARG A 43 0.88 11.51 7.82
CA ARG A 43 1.24 11.26 6.42
C ARG A 43 0.60 9.97 5.91
N PRO A 44 0.56 9.76 4.58
CA PRO A 44 0.25 8.46 4.01
C PRO A 44 1.15 7.37 4.60
N PRO A 45 0.63 6.15 4.86
CA PRO A 45 1.45 5.06 5.35
C PRO A 45 2.50 4.65 4.30
N THR A 46 3.68 4.23 4.73
CA THR A 46 4.66 3.57 3.87
C THR A 46 4.25 2.13 3.59
N ALA A 47 4.87 1.47 2.61
CA ALA A 47 4.63 0.04 2.36
C ALA A 47 4.99 -0.81 3.60
N GLY A 48 6.09 -0.49 4.29
CA GLY A 48 6.47 -1.17 5.52
C GLY A 48 5.47 -1.00 6.66
N GLU A 49 4.80 0.15 6.76
CA GLU A 49 3.75 0.38 7.77
C GLU A 49 2.44 -0.34 7.45
N TRP A 50 2.07 -0.40 6.17
CA TRP A 50 0.98 -1.27 5.73
C TRP A 50 1.26 -2.73 6.10
N ALA A 51 2.52 -3.16 5.94
CA ALA A 51 2.97 -4.52 6.19
C ALA A 51 3.15 -4.88 7.68
N ASP A 52 3.43 -3.92 8.57
CA ASP A 52 3.58 -4.18 10.00
C ASP A 52 2.20 -4.21 10.68
N PRO A 53 1.69 -5.37 11.13
CA PRO A 53 0.36 -5.48 11.74
C PRO A 53 0.22 -4.70 13.06
N LYS A 54 1.33 -4.26 13.67
CA LYS A 54 1.33 -3.47 14.92
C LYS A 54 1.15 -1.98 14.68
N VAL A 55 1.33 -1.51 13.45
CA VAL A 55 1.09 -0.09 13.11
C VAL A 55 -0.40 0.16 13.00
N ALA A 56 -0.89 1.14 13.76
CA ALA A 56 -2.26 1.60 13.64
C ALA A 56 -2.39 2.52 12.42
N ILE A 57 -3.21 2.11 11.45
CA ILE A 57 -3.60 2.93 10.31
C ILE A 57 -5.07 3.29 10.51
N SER A 58 -5.38 4.58 10.57
CA SER A 58 -6.73 5.05 10.93
C SER A 58 -7.80 4.48 10.00
N GLY A 59 -8.70 3.65 10.55
CA GLY A 59 -9.83 3.06 9.81
C GLY A 59 -9.52 1.74 9.09
N TRP A 60 -8.34 1.15 9.31
CA TRP A 60 -7.89 -0.06 8.62
C TRP A 60 -7.46 -1.15 9.60
N ASP A 61 -8.23 -2.23 9.62
CA ASP A 61 -8.01 -3.37 10.51
C ASP A 61 -7.27 -4.50 9.78
N VAL A 62 -6.40 -5.22 10.50
CA VAL A 62 -5.71 -6.41 9.95
C VAL A 62 -6.69 -7.56 9.81
N VAL A 63 -6.68 -8.23 8.66
CA VAL A 63 -7.56 -9.37 8.35
C VAL A 63 -6.75 -10.57 7.88
N THR A 64 -7.30 -11.78 8.07
CA THR A 64 -6.69 -13.05 7.64
C THR A 64 -7.39 -13.67 6.44
N SER A 65 -8.57 -13.16 6.07
CA SER A 65 -9.35 -13.60 4.91
C SER A 65 -9.58 -12.40 3.98
N PRO A 66 -8.66 -12.15 3.03
CA PRO A 66 -8.71 -10.98 2.18
C PRO A 66 -9.88 -11.02 1.21
N LEU A 67 -10.46 -9.85 0.93
CA LEU A 67 -11.53 -9.62 -0.03
C LEU A 67 -11.14 -8.48 -0.99
N PRO A 68 -11.79 -8.38 -2.16
CA PRO A 68 -11.62 -7.22 -3.03
C PRO A 68 -11.83 -5.90 -2.28
N GLY A 69 -10.92 -4.95 -2.48
CA GLY A 69 -10.85 -3.67 -1.76
C GLY A 69 -9.88 -3.65 -0.57
N ASP A 70 -9.42 -4.80 -0.09
CA ASP A 70 -8.41 -4.87 0.97
C ASP A 70 -7.04 -4.43 0.44
N VAL A 71 -6.24 -3.81 1.32
CA VAL A 71 -4.84 -3.50 1.04
C VAL A 71 -3.97 -4.69 1.40
N VAL A 72 -3.06 -5.06 0.51
CA VAL A 72 -2.06 -6.11 0.71
C VAL A 72 -0.67 -5.49 0.72
N ALA A 73 0.15 -5.82 1.72
CA ALA A 73 1.49 -5.25 1.85
C ALA A 73 2.49 -6.23 2.43
N GLU A 74 3.74 -6.14 1.99
CA GLU A 74 4.85 -6.93 2.49
C GLU A 74 6.06 -6.03 2.71
N ALA A 75 6.70 -6.16 3.88
CA ALA A 75 7.87 -5.40 4.22
C ALA A 75 9.10 -6.04 3.59
N HIS A 76 9.90 -5.22 2.90
CA HIS A 76 11.18 -5.63 2.37
C HIS A 76 12.19 -4.54 2.73
N ARG A 77 13.40 -4.95 3.15
CA ARG A 77 14.48 -4.01 3.41
C ARG A 77 15.18 -3.68 2.09
N TYR A 78 14.70 -2.66 1.40
CA TYR A 78 15.42 -2.06 0.28
C TYR A 78 16.16 -0.79 0.73
N ALA A 79 17.15 -0.35 -0.05
CA ALA A 79 17.90 0.86 0.24
C ALA A 79 17.04 2.14 0.13
N ASP A 80 15.98 2.09 -0.67
CA ASP A 80 15.12 3.21 -1.07
C ASP A 80 13.61 2.92 -0.90
N ALA A 81 13.25 1.74 -0.40
CA ALA A 81 11.87 1.33 -0.18
C ALA A 81 11.73 0.47 1.08
N THR A 82 10.55 0.53 1.69
CA THR A 82 10.22 -0.19 2.93
C THR A 82 9.45 -1.48 2.70
N GLY A 83 9.17 -1.80 1.43
CA GLY A 83 8.32 -2.92 1.04
C GLY A 83 7.58 -2.65 -0.26
N HIS A 84 6.55 -3.44 -0.49
CA HIS A 84 5.60 -3.24 -1.58
C HIS A 84 4.15 -3.30 -1.06
N VAL A 85 3.25 -2.60 -1.73
CA VAL A 85 1.85 -2.49 -1.34
C VAL A 85 0.95 -2.38 -2.55
N GLY A 86 -0.22 -2.99 -2.48
CA GLY A 86 -1.23 -3.04 -3.52
C GLY A 86 -2.64 -3.19 -2.96
N ILE A 87 -3.60 -3.36 -3.87
CA ILE A 87 -5.02 -3.54 -3.55
C ILE A 87 -5.45 -4.88 -4.10
N VAL A 88 -6.10 -5.69 -3.27
CA VAL A 88 -6.76 -6.93 -3.69
C VAL A 88 -7.96 -6.55 -4.55
N VAL A 89 -8.04 -7.08 -5.77
CA VAL A 89 -9.13 -6.81 -6.72
C VAL A 89 -9.96 -8.05 -7.04
N GLY A 90 -9.48 -9.23 -6.64
CA GLY A 90 -10.13 -10.50 -6.89
C GLY A 90 -9.48 -11.65 -6.12
N PRO A 91 -9.97 -12.88 -6.29
CA PRO A 91 -9.36 -14.07 -5.69
C PRO A 91 -7.91 -14.21 -6.15
N ASN A 92 -6.97 -14.11 -5.21
CA ASN A 92 -5.52 -14.15 -5.45
C ASN A 92 -5.05 -13.13 -6.51
N LEU A 93 -5.70 -11.97 -6.57
CA LEU A 93 -5.41 -10.96 -7.58
C LEU A 93 -5.22 -9.58 -6.95
N THR A 94 -4.11 -8.94 -7.31
CA THR A 94 -3.65 -7.66 -6.75
C THR A 94 -3.31 -6.69 -7.87
N VAL A 95 -3.73 -5.44 -7.71
CA VAL A 95 -3.28 -4.30 -8.53
C VAL A 95 -2.33 -3.42 -7.73
N SER A 96 -1.19 -3.07 -8.32
CA SER A 96 -0.19 -2.22 -7.65
C SER A 96 0.73 -1.49 -8.63
N ALA A 97 1.36 -0.40 -8.20
CA ALA A 97 2.42 0.26 -8.97
C ALA A 97 3.75 -0.49 -8.79
N SER A 98 4.13 -1.31 -9.76
CA SER A 98 5.28 -2.23 -9.65
C SER A 98 6.60 -1.55 -9.96
N ALA A 99 7.53 -1.60 -9.00
CA ALA A 99 8.91 -1.14 -9.18
C ALA A 99 9.66 -1.92 -10.27
N LEU A 100 9.35 -3.21 -10.45
CA LEU A 100 10.02 -4.11 -11.39
C LEU A 100 9.81 -3.73 -12.87
N VAL A 101 8.75 -2.97 -13.16
CA VAL A 101 8.41 -2.49 -14.51
C VAL A 101 8.32 -0.97 -14.58
N GLY A 102 9.13 -0.26 -13.79
CA GLY A 102 9.24 1.20 -13.88
C GLY A 102 8.07 1.98 -13.27
N GLY A 103 7.39 1.41 -12.27
CA GLY A 103 6.27 2.05 -11.58
C GLY A 103 5.01 2.14 -12.44
N VAL A 104 4.83 1.17 -13.34
CA VAL A 104 3.59 0.94 -14.10
C VAL A 104 2.62 0.17 -13.20
N ILE A 105 1.32 0.45 -13.37
CA ILE A 105 0.28 -0.30 -12.68
C ILE A 105 0.17 -1.67 -13.32
N VAL A 106 0.35 -2.72 -12.52
CA VAL A 106 0.23 -4.11 -12.96
C VAL A 106 -0.83 -4.81 -12.14
N GLU A 107 -1.46 -5.79 -12.77
CA GLU A 107 -2.38 -6.73 -12.15
C GLU A 107 -1.76 -8.13 -12.21
N ASN A 108 -1.58 -8.77 -11.06
CA ASN A 108 -1.06 -10.13 -10.95
C ASN A 108 -1.35 -10.74 -9.57
N ASP A 109 -0.79 -11.90 -9.30
CA ASP A 109 -0.92 -12.68 -8.06
C ASP A 109 0.03 -12.25 -6.92
N TRP A 110 0.67 -11.08 -7.00
CA TRP A 110 1.55 -10.61 -5.93
C TRP A 110 0.80 -10.47 -4.59
N GLY A 111 1.42 -10.93 -3.51
CA GLY A 111 0.81 -11.04 -2.19
C GLY A 111 0.07 -12.36 -1.95
N PHE A 112 0.07 -13.27 -2.93
CA PHE A 112 -0.55 -14.59 -2.80
C PHE A 112 0.41 -15.73 -3.18
N ARG A 113 1.68 -15.42 -3.48
CA ARG A 113 2.70 -16.39 -3.86
C ARG A 113 3.30 -17.06 -2.62
N THR A 114 3.84 -18.27 -2.79
CA THR A 114 4.28 -19.14 -1.68
C THR A 114 5.48 -18.62 -0.89
N ASP A 115 6.27 -17.72 -1.46
CA ASP A 115 7.46 -17.12 -0.84
C ASP A 115 7.17 -15.80 -0.12
N GLN A 116 5.89 -15.42 -0.01
CA GLN A 116 5.47 -14.15 0.53
C GLN A 116 4.75 -14.29 1.87
N THR A 117 4.92 -13.29 2.72
CA THR A 117 4.27 -13.20 4.03
C THR A 117 3.57 -11.85 4.23
N PRO A 118 2.56 -11.53 3.40
CA PRO A 118 1.95 -10.22 3.43
C PRO A 118 0.97 -10.06 4.59
N THR A 119 0.78 -8.80 4.98
CA THR A 119 -0.31 -8.35 5.83
C THR A 119 -1.44 -7.82 4.95
N PHE A 120 -2.66 -8.24 5.26
CA PHE A 120 -3.87 -7.74 4.63
C PHE A 120 -4.60 -6.79 5.59
N ARG A 121 -5.12 -5.69 5.07
CA ARG A 121 -5.89 -4.71 5.85
C ARG A 121 -7.18 -4.33 5.14
N ARG A 122 -8.27 -4.30 5.91
CA ARG A 122 -9.60 -3.94 5.44
C ARG A 122 -10.01 -2.59 6.00
N TYR A 123 -10.62 -1.76 5.17
CA TYR A 123 -11.28 -0.54 5.62
C TYR A 123 -12.59 -0.87 6.34
N THR A 124 -12.79 -0.36 7.57
CA THR A 124 -13.91 -0.75 8.45
C THR A 124 -14.74 0.41 8.99
N ARG A 125 -14.61 1.61 8.42
CA ARG A 125 -15.25 2.83 8.94
C ARG A 125 -16.22 3.52 7.98
#